data_AF-A0A954Q503-F1
#
_entry.id   AF-A0A954Q503-F1
#
_cell.length_a   1.000
_cell.length_b   1.000
_cell.length_c   1.000
_cell.angle_alpha   90.00
_cell.angle_beta   90.00
_cell.angle_gamma   90.00
#
_symmetry.space_group_name_H-M   'P 1'
#
loop_
_entity.id
_entity.type
_entity.pdbx_description
1 polymer ?
#
loop_
_entity_poly.entity_id
_entity_poly.type
_entity_poly.pdbx_seq_one_letter_code
_entity_poly.pdbx_strand_id
1 'polypeptide(L)'
;KPDFTTRTSDCTLCQTCGGVCPTQAIKFVERWNLVELKVENDPPTRETPLGRRGFLSLAAGSAAAIVGGTSVAVATRSFGARLDDPTTFRPVRPPGSVPEEKFLEMCIRCGECFKACPNNVLQVEGFQQGLEGLWTPMVNADWAGCESSCNACGQVCPTGAIRALPLEEKKVARMGLAIVNESTCLPLANREACQLCVDECNAAGYEAIEFVNVHTKVDGDGLPIDGSGFVAPVVLDDKCVGCGLCQTRCYAINVKEKHLLTSSAIVIEAGFGKEDRLMSGSYIQLREKERRRRLPSRNAGGSEFFVPEPLPAPASQLETQETNDPFGF
;
A
#
# COMPACT_ATOMS: atom_id res chain seq x y z
N LYS A 1 43.47 -17.11 -10.01
CA LYS A 1 43.21 -15.74 -9.47
C LYS A 1 41.74 -15.67 -9.11
N PRO A 2 41.35 -15.03 -8.00
CA PRO A 2 39.95 -14.66 -7.80
C PRO A 2 39.48 -13.84 -8.99
N ASP A 3 38.34 -14.23 -9.54
CA ASP A 3 37.67 -13.55 -10.65
C ASP A 3 36.88 -12.37 -10.08
N PHE A 4 37.31 -11.16 -10.41
CA PHE A 4 36.65 -9.91 -9.98
C PHE A 4 35.73 -9.33 -11.06
N THR A 5 35.44 -10.09 -12.13
CA THR A 5 34.50 -9.66 -13.14
C THR A 5 33.07 -9.70 -12.59
N THR A 6 32.27 -8.70 -12.94
CA THR A 6 30.84 -8.72 -12.62
C THR A 6 30.16 -9.77 -13.49
N ARG A 7 29.54 -10.77 -12.87
CA ARG A 7 28.65 -11.70 -13.56
C ARG A 7 27.37 -10.98 -13.93
N THR A 8 27.22 -10.63 -15.20
CA THR A 8 26.09 -9.84 -15.70
C THR A 8 24.74 -10.54 -15.52
N SER A 9 24.74 -11.88 -15.48
CA SER A 9 23.56 -12.69 -15.14
C SER A 9 23.07 -12.50 -13.71
N ASP A 10 23.97 -12.15 -12.79
CA ASP A 10 23.72 -12.12 -11.35
C ASP A 10 23.51 -10.67 -10.86
N CYS A 11 23.87 -9.69 -11.70
CA CYS A 11 23.75 -8.27 -11.39
C CYS A 11 22.36 -7.74 -11.73
N THR A 12 21.63 -7.28 -10.72
CA THR A 12 20.30 -6.65 -10.89
C THR A 12 20.36 -5.17 -11.26
N LEU A 13 21.56 -4.62 -11.48
CA LEU A 13 21.80 -3.20 -11.78
C LEU A 13 21.18 -2.22 -10.76
N CYS A 14 21.07 -2.63 -9.49
CA CYS A 14 20.52 -1.80 -8.41
C CYS A 14 21.42 -0.65 -7.94
N GLN A 15 22.69 -0.65 -8.37
CA GLN A 15 23.70 0.36 -8.06
C GLN A 15 24.13 0.48 -6.59
N THR A 16 23.60 -0.37 -5.70
CA THR A 16 23.95 -0.36 -4.25
C THR A 16 25.44 -0.53 -4.00
N CYS A 17 26.10 -1.43 -4.75
CA CYS A 17 27.55 -1.64 -4.61
C CYS A 17 28.35 -0.38 -4.94
N GLY A 18 27.86 0.45 -5.86
CA GLY A 18 28.45 1.75 -6.17
C GLY A 18 28.47 2.65 -4.93
N GLY A 19 27.31 2.83 -4.28
CA GLY A 19 27.17 3.69 -3.11
C GLY A 19 27.98 3.25 -1.88
N VAL A 20 28.15 1.95 -1.65
CA VAL A 20 28.89 1.42 -0.49
C VAL A 20 30.39 1.23 -0.73
N CYS A 21 30.88 1.42 -1.96
CA CYS A 21 32.27 1.19 -2.30
C CYS A 21 33.17 2.29 -1.70
N PRO A 22 34.00 1.99 -0.68
CA PRO A 22 34.76 3.01 0.04
C PRO A 22 35.83 3.68 -0.82
N THR A 23 36.39 2.93 -1.78
CA THR A 23 37.38 3.43 -2.73
C THR A 23 36.74 4.03 -3.98
N GLN A 24 35.40 4.05 -4.05
CA GLN A 24 34.67 4.47 -5.24
C GLN A 24 35.22 3.78 -6.50
N ALA A 25 35.49 2.48 -6.49
CA ALA A 25 36.02 1.77 -7.65
C ALA A 25 34.94 1.39 -8.68
N ILE A 26 33.67 1.38 -8.28
CA ILE A 26 32.56 0.89 -9.10
C ILE A 26 31.97 2.04 -9.93
N LYS A 27 31.79 1.81 -11.24
CA LYS A 27 31.13 2.71 -12.20
C LYS A 27 30.08 1.91 -12.95
N PHE A 28 28.82 2.37 -12.92
CA PHE A 28 27.78 1.84 -13.78
C PHE A 28 27.81 2.58 -15.10
N VAL A 29 28.07 1.85 -16.19
CA VAL A 29 28.14 2.39 -17.55
C VAL A 29 26.92 1.95 -18.36
N GLU A 30 26.53 2.76 -19.33
CA GLU A 30 25.52 2.37 -20.31
C GLU A 30 26.04 1.22 -21.19
N ARG A 31 25.11 0.49 -21.82
CA ARG A 31 25.40 -0.62 -22.75
C ARG A 31 26.44 -0.27 -23.82
N TRP A 32 26.51 0.99 -24.22
CA TRP A 32 27.37 1.48 -25.31
C TRP A 32 28.76 1.95 -24.85
N ASN A 33 28.99 2.06 -23.53
CA ASN A 33 30.23 2.61 -22.95
C ASN A 33 30.93 1.61 -22.01
N LEU A 34 31.13 0.38 -22.49
CA LEU A 34 31.75 -0.73 -21.73
C LEU A 34 33.29 -0.63 -21.62
N VAL A 35 33.92 0.26 -22.39
CA VAL A 35 35.39 0.32 -22.52
C VAL A 35 36.02 1.42 -21.66
N GLU A 36 35.23 2.40 -21.21
CA GLU A 36 35.73 3.51 -20.40
C GLU A 36 35.88 3.10 -18.95
N LEU A 37 37.14 2.92 -18.54
CA LEU A 37 37.52 2.77 -17.15
C LEU A 37 37.05 3.97 -16.33
N LYS A 38 36.89 3.73 -15.02
CA LYS A 38 36.51 4.77 -14.07
C LYS A 38 37.63 5.79 -13.93
N VAL A 39 37.28 7.08 -14.03
CA VAL A 39 38.22 8.17 -13.74
C VAL A 39 38.39 8.27 -12.22
N GLU A 40 39.61 8.55 -11.77
CA GLU A 40 39.92 8.69 -10.34
C GLU A 40 39.05 9.79 -9.71
N ASN A 41 38.40 9.48 -8.59
CA ASN A 41 37.41 10.34 -7.90
C ASN A 41 36.09 10.63 -8.64
N ASP A 42 35.72 9.86 -9.68
CA ASP A 42 34.38 9.92 -10.27
C ASP A 42 33.34 9.29 -9.31
N PRO A 43 32.28 9.99 -8.88
CA PRO A 43 31.29 9.41 -7.97
C PRO A 43 30.60 8.18 -8.60
N PRO A 44 30.40 7.10 -7.83
CA PRO A 44 29.92 5.80 -8.33
C PRO A 44 28.47 5.83 -8.82
N THR A 45 27.67 6.72 -8.24
CA THR A 45 26.33 7.08 -8.66
C THR A 45 26.41 8.50 -9.19
N ARG A 46 26.11 8.71 -10.49
CA ARG A 46 25.76 10.06 -10.94
C ARG A 46 24.40 10.37 -10.33
N GLU A 47 24.39 10.85 -9.10
CA GLU A 47 23.24 11.57 -8.54
C GLU A 47 23.13 12.92 -9.25
N THR A 48 22.83 12.89 -10.54
CA THR A 48 22.14 14.02 -11.15
C THR A 48 20.68 13.91 -10.70
N PRO A 49 20.02 15.00 -10.27
CA PRO A 49 18.60 15.05 -9.90
C PRO A 49 17.64 14.76 -11.08
N LEU A 50 18.18 14.20 -12.15
CA LEU A 50 17.49 13.78 -13.35
C LEU A 50 17.33 12.26 -13.27
N GLY A 51 16.34 11.81 -12.48
CA GLY A 51 15.89 10.42 -12.50
C GLY A 51 15.34 10.01 -13.88
N ARG A 52 14.59 8.91 -13.98
CA ARG A 52 13.89 8.51 -15.22
C ARG A 52 13.10 9.67 -15.87
N ARG A 53 12.57 10.58 -15.04
CA ARG A 53 11.95 11.85 -15.47
C ARG A 53 12.89 12.77 -16.23
N GLY A 54 14.15 12.85 -15.83
CA GLY A 54 15.19 13.62 -16.51
C GLY A 54 15.66 12.99 -17.82
N PHE A 55 15.75 11.66 -17.89
CA PHE A 55 16.05 10.95 -19.15
C PHE A 55 14.90 11.08 -20.16
N LEU A 56 13.64 10.94 -19.70
CA LEU A 56 12.47 11.24 -20.53
C LEU A 56 12.38 12.72 -20.89
N SER A 57 12.79 13.63 -20.01
CA SER A 57 12.86 15.07 -20.32
C SER A 57 13.99 15.42 -21.29
N LEU A 58 15.07 14.63 -21.34
CA LEU A 58 16.15 14.74 -22.32
C LEU A 58 15.76 14.15 -23.68
N ALA A 59 15.10 12.98 -23.69
CA ALA A 59 14.54 12.37 -24.90
C ALA A 59 13.35 13.16 -25.46
N ALA A 60 12.54 13.74 -24.58
CA ALA A 60 11.52 14.71 -24.97
C ALA A 60 12.13 16.09 -25.21
N GLY A 61 13.34 16.39 -24.72
CA GLY A 61 14.08 17.63 -24.99
C GLY A 61 14.60 17.70 -26.42
N SER A 62 15.03 16.56 -26.97
CA SER A 62 15.34 16.44 -28.40
C SER A 62 14.09 16.51 -29.30
N ALA A 63 12.91 16.15 -28.78
CA ALA A 63 11.62 16.39 -29.46
C ALA A 63 11.03 17.80 -29.19
N ALA A 64 11.32 18.42 -28.03
CA ALA A 64 10.84 19.73 -27.60
C ALA A 64 11.50 20.88 -28.33
N ALA A 65 12.66 20.64 -28.93
CA ALA A 65 13.26 21.56 -29.89
C ALA A 65 12.34 21.76 -31.13
N ILE A 66 11.40 20.83 -31.39
CA ILE A 66 10.51 20.86 -32.55
C ILE A 66 9.07 21.29 -32.15
N VAL A 67 8.63 21.03 -30.91
CA VAL A 67 7.31 21.45 -30.42
C VAL A 67 7.47 22.06 -29.02
N GLY A 68 7.21 23.37 -28.89
CA GLY A 68 7.57 24.20 -27.74
C GLY A 68 7.43 23.54 -26.36
N GLY A 69 8.42 23.77 -25.50
CA GLY A 69 8.66 23.07 -24.23
C GLY A 69 7.52 23.06 -23.20
N THR A 70 6.47 23.85 -23.38
CA THR A 70 5.22 23.74 -22.59
C THR A 70 4.45 22.46 -22.87
N SER A 71 4.52 21.91 -24.09
CA SER A 71 3.85 20.65 -24.46
C SER A 71 4.44 19.42 -23.77
N VAL A 72 5.76 19.40 -23.53
CA VAL A 72 6.48 18.29 -22.89
C VAL A 72 6.27 18.24 -21.37
N ALA A 73 6.20 19.39 -20.70
CA ALA A 73 5.85 19.44 -19.27
C ALA A 73 4.42 18.94 -19.01
N VAL A 74 3.49 19.25 -19.92
CA VAL A 74 2.10 18.75 -19.85
C VAL A 74 2.04 17.25 -20.19
N ALA A 75 2.79 16.79 -21.20
CA ALA A 75 2.86 15.37 -21.55
C ALA A 75 3.46 14.53 -20.40
N THR A 76 4.57 14.96 -19.80
CA THR A 76 5.20 14.23 -18.68
C THR A 76 4.32 14.18 -17.44
N ARG A 77 3.56 15.25 -17.11
CA ARG A 77 2.54 15.21 -16.05
C ARG A 77 1.35 14.30 -16.39
N SER A 78 1.01 14.17 -17.66
CA SER A 78 -0.10 13.33 -18.10
C SER A 78 0.19 11.84 -17.95
N PHE A 79 1.47 11.44 -17.98
CA PHE A 79 1.91 10.04 -17.83
C PHE A 79 2.45 9.67 -16.43
N GLY A 80 2.65 10.65 -15.55
CA GLY A 80 3.12 10.44 -14.18
C GLY A 80 2.02 9.93 -13.24
N ALA A 81 2.42 9.48 -12.05
CA ALA A 81 1.53 8.86 -11.06
C ALA A 81 0.51 9.80 -10.37
N ARG A 82 0.38 11.06 -10.81
CA ARG A 82 -0.55 12.11 -10.29
C ARG A 82 -0.82 12.01 -8.78
N LEU A 83 0.26 11.95 -8.00
CA LEU A 83 0.22 11.74 -6.55
C LEU A 83 -0.37 12.93 -5.78
N ASP A 84 -0.54 14.06 -6.45
CA ASP A 84 -1.15 15.30 -5.97
C ASP A 84 -2.68 15.30 -6.08
N ASP A 85 -3.24 14.42 -6.92
CA ASP A 85 -4.69 14.30 -7.09
C ASP A 85 -5.26 13.29 -6.07
N PRO A 86 -6.26 13.70 -5.24
CA PRO A 86 -6.90 12.83 -4.26
C PRO A 86 -7.75 11.72 -4.89
N THR A 87 -8.16 11.86 -6.16
CA THR A 87 -8.94 10.86 -6.89
C THR A 87 -8.08 9.78 -7.53
N THR A 88 -6.75 9.95 -7.53
CA THR A 88 -5.81 8.97 -8.08
C THR A 88 -5.81 7.68 -7.28
N PHE A 89 -5.82 6.56 -8.00
CA PHE A 89 -5.67 5.22 -7.45
C PHE A 89 -4.41 5.11 -6.57
N ARG A 90 -4.58 4.61 -5.34
CA ARG A 90 -3.49 4.36 -4.39
C ARG A 90 -3.30 2.85 -4.20
N PRO A 91 -2.26 2.25 -4.81
CA PRO A 91 -2.00 0.84 -4.60
C PRO A 91 -1.55 0.59 -3.16
N VAL A 92 -2.06 -0.50 -2.58
CA VAL A 92 -1.54 -1.04 -1.33
C VAL A 92 -0.16 -1.63 -1.63
N ARG A 93 0.89 -1.00 -1.08
CA ARG A 93 2.28 -1.44 -1.28
C ARG A 93 2.69 -2.46 -0.21
N PRO A 94 3.74 -3.28 -0.45
CA PRO A 94 4.28 -4.19 0.57
C PRO A 94 4.63 -3.46 1.87
N PRO A 95 4.67 -4.17 3.02
CA PRO A 95 4.96 -3.55 4.31
C PRO A 95 6.39 -2.98 4.32
N GLY A 96 6.55 -1.78 4.88
CA GLY A 96 7.83 -1.07 4.89
C GLY A 96 8.19 -0.38 3.58
N SER A 97 7.25 -0.24 2.64
CA SER A 97 7.45 0.60 1.47
C SER A 97 7.64 2.06 1.87
N VAL A 98 8.64 2.70 1.28
CA VAL A 98 8.89 4.14 1.48
C VAL A 98 7.75 4.99 0.87
N PRO A 99 7.65 6.30 1.19
CA PRO A 99 6.65 7.19 0.60
C PRO A 99 6.53 7.02 -0.92
N GLU A 100 5.31 7.00 -1.44
CA GLU A 100 5.02 6.55 -2.82
C GLU A 100 5.89 7.24 -3.88
N GLU A 101 6.09 8.55 -3.78
CA GLU A 101 6.97 9.27 -4.70
C GLU A 101 8.40 8.71 -4.71
N LYS A 102 8.97 8.47 -3.52
CA LYS A 102 10.30 7.87 -3.38
C LYS A 102 10.31 6.41 -3.76
N PHE A 103 9.22 5.69 -3.53
CA PHE A 103 9.09 4.30 -3.94
C PHE A 103 9.18 4.15 -5.46
N LEU A 104 8.48 5.00 -6.22
CA LEU A 104 8.52 4.99 -7.68
C LEU A 104 9.90 5.38 -8.25
N GLU A 105 10.65 6.21 -7.55
CA GLU A 105 12.04 6.56 -7.86
C GLU A 105 13.03 5.42 -7.58
N MET A 106 12.87 4.75 -6.43
CA MET A 106 13.79 3.71 -5.95
C MET A 106 13.50 2.32 -6.51
N CYS A 107 12.26 2.04 -6.91
CA CYS A 107 11.87 0.72 -7.42
C CYS A 107 12.38 0.53 -8.85
N ILE A 108 13.40 -0.32 -9.00
CA ILE A 108 13.97 -0.70 -10.29
C ILE A 108 13.17 -1.79 -11.03
N ARG A 109 12.04 -2.25 -10.47
CA ARG A 109 11.16 -3.28 -11.07
C ARG A 109 11.89 -4.60 -11.37
N CYS A 110 12.81 -5.00 -10.48
CA CYS A 110 13.59 -6.23 -10.62
C CYS A 110 12.76 -7.52 -10.39
N GLY A 111 11.62 -7.40 -9.71
CA GLY A 111 10.69 -8.51 -9.47
C GLY A 111 11.11 -9.51 -8.40
N GLU A 112 12.21 -9.27 -7.68
CA GLU A 112 12.66 -10.16 -6.58
C GLU A 112 11.64 -10.27 -5.46
N CYS A 113 10.91 -9.19 -5.16
CA CYS A 113 9.83 -9.21 -4.18
C CYS A 113 8.66 -10.15 -4.57
N PHE A 114 8.36 -10.29 -5.86
CA PHE A 114 7.34 -11.24 -6.34
C PHE A 114 7.81 -12.68 -6.09
N LYS A 115 9.04 -13.00 -6.49
CA LYS A 115 9.62 -14.34 -6.32
C LYS A 115 9.73 -14.76 -4.86
N ALA A 116 10.05 -13.81 -3.98
CA ALA A 116 10.22 -14.07 -2.55
C ALA A 116 8.90 -14.17 -1.78
N CYS A 117 7.76 -13.81 -2.39
CA CYS A 117 6.46 -13.81 -1.73
C CYS A 117 5.86 -15.24 -1.75
N PRO A 118 5.75 -15.93 -0.60
CA PRO A 118 5.28 -17.32 -0.59
C PRO A 118 3.82 -17.47 -1.02
N ASN A 119 3.00 -16.46 -0.71
CA ASN A 119 1.55 -16.49 -1.00
C ASN A 119 1.20 -15.85 -2.35
N ASN A 120 2.19 -15.30 -3.07
CA ASN A 120 1.96 -14.51 -4.30
C ASN A 120 0.92 -13.38 -4.12
N VAL A 121 0.85 -12.78 -2.93
CA VAL A 121 -0.01 -11.60 -2.69
C VAL A 121 0.44 -10.38 -3.48
N LEU A 122 1.75 -10.29 -3.76
CA LEU A 122 2.31 -9.22 -4.57
C LEU A 122 2.08 -9.51 -6.05
N GLN A 123 1.35 -8.63 -6.71
CA GLN A 123 1.03 -8.68 -8.12
C GLN A 123 1.60 -7.46 -8.83
N VAL A 124 1.80 -7.60 -10.13
CA VAL A 124 2.33 -6.55 -10.99
C VAL A 124 1.26 -5.50 -11.21
N GLU A 125 1.55 -4.25 -10.86
CA GLU A 125 0.67 -3.13 -11.18
C GLU A 125 0.70 -2.84 -12.69
N GLY A 126 -0.49 -2.59 -13.26
CA GLY A 126 -0.68 -2.16 -14.64
C GLY A 126 -0.53 -0.65 -14.79
N PHE A 127 -1.52 -0.01 -15.40
CA PHE A 127 -1.51 1.44 -15.67
C PHE A 127 -2.39 2.25 -14.71
N GLN A 128 -2.88 1.64 -13.62
CA GLN A 128 -3.81 2.28 -12.69
C GLN A 128 -3.24 3.58 -12.10
N GLN A 129 -1.93 3.62 -11.84
CA GLN A 129 -1.20 4.80 -11.39
C GLN A 129 -0.28 5.37 -12.49
N GLY A 130 -0.67 5.25 -13.76
CA GLY A 130 0.09 5.74 -14.91
C GLY A 130 1.33 4.92 -15.25
N LEU A 131 2.21 5.47 -16.10
CA LEU A 131 3.43 4.77 -16.56
C LEU A 131 4.46 4.59 -15.45
N GLU A 132 4.41 5.41 -14.40
CA GLU A 132 5.33 5.32 -13.28
C GLU A 132 5.00 4.12 -12.38
N GLY A 133 3.72 3.83 -12.13
CA GLY A 133 3.30 2.64 -11.37
C GLY A 133 3.51 1.33 -12.12
N LEU A 134 3.62 1.36 -13.45
CA LEU A 134 3.75 0.18 -14.28
C LEU A 134 4.90 -0.74 -13.82
N TRP A 135 4.59 -2.03 -13.68
CA TRP A 135 5.51 -3.09 -13.24
C TRP A 135 6.01 -3.02 -11.80
N THR A 136 5.46 -2.12 -10.99
CA THR A 136 5.77 -2.07 -9.56
C THR A 136 4.88 -3.04 -8.77
N PRO A 137 5.30 -3.50 -7.57
CA PRO A 137 4.51 -4.44 -6.80
C PRO A 137 3.33 -3.75 -6.11
N MET A 138 2.15 -4.34 -6.22
CA MET A 138 0.96 -4.00 -5.44
C MET A 138 0.39 -5.25 -4.77
N VAL A 139 -0.26 -5.09 -3.63
CA VAL A 139 -0.98 -6.16 -2.95
C VAL A 139 -2.32 -6.37 -3.65
N ASN A 140 -2.58 -7.62 -4.07
CA ASN A 140 -3.90 -8.06 -4.50
C ASN A 140 -4.53 -8.95 -3.41
N ALA A 141 -5.33 -8.33 -2.55
CA ALA A 141 -5.92 -8.99 -1.39
C ALA A 141 -7.12 -9.90 -1.73
N ASP A 142 -7.69 -9.83 -2.95
CA ASP A 142 -8.67 -10.83 -3.40
C ASP A 142 -7.99 -12.19 -3.67
N TRP A 143 -6.70 -12.17 -4.03
CA TRP A 143 -5.92 -13.38 -4.31
C TRP A 143 -5.37 -14.01 -3.03
N ALA A 144 -4.63 -13.23 -2.23
CA ALA A 144 -4.02 -13.70 -0.99
C ALA A 144 -3.72 -12.54 -0.04
N GLY A 145 -3.61 -12.83 1.27
CA GLY A 145 -3.18 -11.87 2.26
C GLY A 145 -1.68 -11.92 2.53
N CYS A 146 -1.15 -10.83 3.07
CA CYS A 146 0.23 -10.72 3.55
C CYS A 146 0.41 -11.48 4.87
N GLU A 147 1.14 -12.58 4.81
CA GLU A 147 1.46 -13.45 5.95
C GLU A 147 2.14 -12.70 7.11
N SER A 148 1.59 -12.80 8.33
CA SER A 148 2.06 -12.04 9.51
C SER A 148 3.48 -12.45 9.92
N SER A 149 3.83 -13.71 9.69
CA SER A 149 5.13 -14.31 9.99
C SER A 149 6.20 -14.14 8.90
N CYS A 150 5.91 -13.43 7.81
CA CYS A 150 6.83 -13.23 6.68
C CYS A 150 7.25 -11.75 6.51
N ASN A 151 8.54 -11.53 6.22
CA ASN A 151 9.11 -10.23 5.84
C ASN A 151 10.07 -10.32 4.62
N ALA A 152 9.99 -11.40 3.83
CA ALA A 152 10.98 -11.71 2.79
C ALA A 152 11.11 -10.63 1.70
N CYS A 153 10.00 -9.99 1.31
CA CYS A 153 10.00 -8.95 0.27
C CYS A 153 10.93 -7.77 0.57
N GLY A 154 11.05 -7.37 1.84
CA GLY A 154 11.97 -6.32 2.28
C GLY A 154 13.43 -6.79 2.35
N GLN A 155 13.66 -8.08 2.61
CA GLN A 155 15.01 -8.66 2.67
C GLN A 155 15.66 -8.78 1.29
N VAL A 156 14.86 -8.97 0.24
CA VAL A 156 15.34 -9.13 -1.13
C VAL A 156 15.33 -7.83 -1.94
N CYS A 157 14.78 -6.73 -1.41
CA CYS A 157 14.71 -5.47 -2.14
C CYS A 157 16.08 -4.80 -2.19
N PRO A 158 16.75 -4.74 -3.36
CA PRO A 158 18.15 -4.32 -3.41
C PRO A 158 18.34 -2.80 -3.26
N THR A 159 17.29 -2.02 -3.56
CA THR A 159 17.32 -0.55 -3.49
C THR A 159 16.77 0.00 -2.18
N GLY A 160 16.15 -0.84 -1.35
CA GLY A 160 15.48 -0.39 -0.12
C GLY A 160 14.16 0.35 -0.36
N ALA A 161 13.59 0.28 -1.58
CA ALA A 161 12.24 0.80 -1.84
C ALA A 161 11.19 0.12 -0.93
N ILE A 162 11.39 -1.16 -0.66
CA ILE A 162 10.75 -1.91 0.43
C ILE A 162 11.82 -2.12 1.50
N ARG A 163 11.63 -1.53 2.68
CA ARG A 163 12.61 -1.62 3.76
C ARG A 163 12.69 -3.04 4.33
N ALA A 164 13.91 -3.47 4.65
CA ALA A 164 14.16 -4.72 5.36
C ALA A 164 13.76 -4.57 6.84
N LEU A 165 12.47 -4.78 7.14
CA LEU A 165 11.94 -4.71 8.50
C LEU A 165 12.09 -6.05 9.24
N PRO A 166 12.51 -6.07 10.52
CA PRO A 166 12.29 -7.21 11.41
C PRO A 166 10.80 -7.56 11.53
N LEU A 167 10.46 -8.81 11.84
CA LEU A 167 9.06 -9.27 11.92
C LEU A 167 8.22 -8.43 12.89
N GLU A 168 8.76 -8.11 14.06
CA GLU A 168 8.04 -7.30 15.06
C GLU A 168 7.72 -5.89 14.56
N GLU A 169 8.60 -5.30 13.75
CA GLU A 169 8.34 -4.00 13.13
C GLU A 169 7.36 -4.12 11.95
N LYS A 170 7.48 -5.18 11.14
CA LYS A 170 6.55 -5.48 10.05
C LYS A 170 5.11 -5.64 10.56
N LYS A 171 4.92 -6.28 11.71
CA LYS A 171 3.59 -6.50 12.32
C LYS A 171 2.87 -5.21 12.72
N VAL A 172 3.56 -4.07 12.76
CA VAL A 172 2.95 -2.77 13.09
C VAL A 172 3.04 -1.74 11.95
N ALA A 173 3.67 -2.11 10.84
CA ALA A 173 3.76 -1.30 9.64
C ALA A 173 2.44 -1.39 8.84
N ARG A 174 1.64 -0.33 8.89
CA ARG A 174 0.33 -0.28 8.22
C ARG A 174 0.53 0.00 6.74
N MET A 175 0.20 -0.98 5.90
CA MET A 175 0.21 -0.86 4.44
C MET A 175 -1.11 -0.32 3.88
N GLY A 176 -2.18 -0.40 4.67
CA GLY A 176 -3.53 0.02 4.30
C GLY A 176 -4.49 -0.15 5.48
N LEU A 177 -5.76 0.14 5.24
CA LEU A 177 -6.84 0.00 6.21
C LEU A 177 -7.94 -0.87 5.61
N ALA A 178 -8.49 -1.79 6.41
CA ALA A 178 -9.66 -2.55 6.01
C ALA A 178 -10.92 -1.68 6.12
N ILE A 179 -11.70 -1.62 5.04
CA ILE A 179 -12.96 -0.89 4.93
C ILE A 179 -14.07 -1.90 4.68
N VAL A 180 -15.12 -1.84 5.50
CA VAL A 180 -16.29 -2.72 5.36
C VAL A 180 -17.38 -1.97 4.59
N ASN A 181 -17.89 -2.58 3.52
CA ASN A 181 -19.06 -2.07 2.81
C ASN A 181 -20.34 -2.60 3.50
N GLU A 182 -21.07 -1.72 4.17
CA GLU A 182 -22.27 -2.05 4.95
C GLU A 182 -23.38 -2.67 4.09
N SER A 183 -23.52 -2.24 2.83
CA SER A 183 -24.55 -2.74 1.91
C SER A 183 -24.26 -4.14 1.35
N THR A 184 -22.99 -4.54 1.37
CA THR A 184 -22.52 -5.83 0.80
C THR A 184 -22.20 -6.84 1.90
N CYS A 185 -21.76 -6.39 3.07
CA CYS A 185 -21.43 -7.24 4.21
C CYS A 185 -22.68 -7.97 4.72
N LEU A 186 -22.63 -9.30 4.73
CA LEU A 186 -23.81 -10.14 4.95
C LEU A 186 -24.57 -9.84 6.26
N PRO A 187 -23.91 -9.65 7.42
CA PRO A 187 -24.59 -9.27 8.66
C PRO A 187 -25.12 -7.84 8.62
N LEU A 188 -24.35 -6.88 8.09
CA LEU A 188 -24.75 -5.46 8.02
C LEU A 188 -25.91 -5.24 7.06
N ALA A 189 -25.93 -5.98 5.95
CA ALA A 189 -27.01 -5.97 4.98
C ALA A 189 -28.23 -6.83 5.40
N ASN A 190 -28.23 -7.35 6.63
CA ASN A 190 -29.29 -8.20 7.19
C ASN A 190 -29.60 -9.44 6.33
N ARG A 191 -28.58 -10.06 5.72
CA ARG A 191 -28.74 -11.23 4.83
C ARG A 191 -28.49 -12.54 5.55
N GLU A 192 -27.29 -12.72 6.12
CA GLU A 192 -26.93 -13.91 6.88
C GLU A 192 -25.83 -13.61 7.92
N ALA A 193 -25.72 -14.47 8.92
CA ALA A 193 -24.62 -14.42 9.88
C ALA A 193 -23.30 -14.80 9.19
N CYS A 194 -22.24 -14.01 9.42
CA CYS A 194 -20.92 -14.23 8.84
C CYS A 194 -19.85 -13.62 9.75
N GLN A 195 -18.80 -14.40 10.03
CA GLN A 195 -17.73 -14.04 10.99
C GLN A 195 -16.32 -14.16 10.38
N LEU A 196 -16.24 -14.53 9.10
CA LEU A 196 -14.99 -14.91 8.41
C LEU A 196 -13.85 -13.89 8.55
N CYS A 197 -14.15 -12.60 8.42
CA CYS A 197 -13.13 -11.56 8.48
C CYS A 197 -12.52 -11.39 9.88
N VAL A 198 -13.33 -11.57 10.93
CA VAL A 198 -12.90 -11.47 12.33
C VAL A 198 -12.05 -12.68 12.69
N ASP A 199 -12.52 -13.88 12.35
CA ASP A 199 -11.81 -15.13 12.61
C ASP A 199 -10.41 -15.11 11.96
N GLU A 200 -10.33 -14.67 10.72
CA GLU A 200 -9.07 -14.58 10.00
C GLU A 200 -8.13 -13.52 10.60
N CYS A 201 -8.65 -12.37 11.03
CA CYS A 201 -7.86 -11.33 11.67
C CYS A 201 -7.28 -11.78 13.02
N ASN A 202 -8.07 -12.55 13.78
CA ASN A 202 -7.65 -13.12 15.06
C ASN A 202 -6.63 -14.25 14.86
N ALA A 203 -6.86 -15.14 13.89
CA ALA A 203 -5.92 -16.21 13.54
C ALA A 203 -4.56 -15.66 13.10
N ALA A 204 -4.55 -14.51 12.42
CA ALA A 204 -3.32 -13.81 12.02
C ALA A 204 -2.59 -13.10 13.18
N GLY A 205 -3.25 -12.97 14.34
CA GLY A 205 -2.70 -12.34 15.55
C GLY A 205 -2.77 -10.82 15.57
N TYR A 206 -3.63 -10.20 14.76
CA TYR A 206 -3.78 -8.74 14.70
C TYR A 206 -4.90 -8.20 15.60
N GLU A 207 -5.97 -8.99 15.81
CA GLU A 207 -7.11 -8.63 16.67
C GLU A 207 -7.67 -7.23 16.36
N ALA A 208 -7.70 -6.89 15.07
CA ALA A 208 -8.02 -5.56 14.55
C ALA A 208 -9.47 -5.42 14.06
N ILE A 209 -10.31 -6.42 14.27
CA ILE A 209 -11.72 -6.39 13.92
C ILE A 209 -12.52 -6.94 15.10
N GLU A 210 -13.47 -6.16 15.60
CA GLU A 210 -14.36 -6.52 16.70
C GLU A 210 -15.79 -6.75 16.20
N PHE A 211 -16.63 -7.36 17.03
CA PHE A 211 -18.04 -7.55 16.74
C PHE A 211 -18.90 -6.45 17.38
N VAL A 212 -19.91 -6.01 16.63
CA VAL A 212 -21.02 -5.20 17.15
C VAL A 212 -22.35 -5.86 16.80
N ASN A 213 -23.34 -5.75 17.70
CA ASN A 213 -24.68 -6.25 17.44
C ASN A 213 -25.40 -5.34 16.43
N VAL A 214 -26.04 -5.94 15.43
CA VAL A 214 -26.81 -5.24 14.40
C VAL A 214 -28.13 -5.94 14.18
N HIS A 215 -29.16 -5.19 13.77
CA HIS A 215 -30.51 -5.71 13.51
C HIS A 215 -31.17 -6.44 14.70
N THR A 216 -30.71 -6.17 15.92
CA THR A 216 -31.30 -6.70 17.15
C THR A 216 -32.73 -6.17 17.29
N LYS A 217 -33.68 -7.09 17.47
CA LYS A 217 -35.08 -6.74 17.73
C LYS A 217 -35.21 -6.29 19.17
N VAL A 218 -36.13 -5.38 19.41
CA VAL A 218 -36.52 -4.93 20.75
C VAL A 218 -37.90 -5.47 21.11
N ASP A 219 -38.12 -5.73 22.39
CA ASP A 219 -39.42 -6.12 22.93
C ASP A 219 -40.34 -4.91 23.15
N GLY A 220 -41.51 -5.15 23.75
CA GLY A 220 -42.49 -4.09 24.04
C GLY A 220 -42.02 -3.06 25.08
N ASP A 221 -41.00 -3.39 25.87
CA ASP A 221 -40.38 -2.52 26.88
C ASP A 221 -39.12 -1.82 26.34
N GLY A 222 -38.78 -2.04 25.07
CA GLY A 222 -37.61 -1.46 24.41
C GLY A 222 -36.29 -2.16 24.73
N LEU A 223 -36.32 -3.33 25.37
CA LEU A 223 -35.13 -4.10 25.69
C LEU A 223 -34.73 -4.99 24.50
N PRO A 224 -33.42 -5.17 24.24
CA PRO A 224 -32.95 -6.05 23.17
C PRO A 224 -33.35 -7.51 23.46
N ILE A 225 -33.92 -8.18 22.45
CA ILE A 225 -34.28 -9.58 22.54
C ILE A 225 -33.04 -10.43 22.28
N ASP A 226 -32.65 -11.22 23.27
CA ASP A 226 -31.51 -12.14 23.16
C ASP A 226 -31.66 -13.11 21.98
N GLY A 227 -30.58 -13.29 21.23
CA GLY A 227 -30.54 -14.15 20.04
C GLY A 227 -31.21 -13.57 18.79
N SER A 228 -31.65 -12.30 18.82
CA SER A 228 -32.14 -11.60 17.63
C SER A 228 -31.06 -10.74 16.97
N GLY A 229 -31.11 -10.64 15.64
CA GLY A 229 -30.13 -9.88 14.86
C GLY A 229 -28.88 -10.69 14.49
N PHE A 230 -27.80 -9.97 14.19
CA PHE A 230 -26.49 -10.53 13.85
C PHE A 230 -25.37 -9.80 14.58
N VAL A 231 -24.16 -10.37 14.51
CA VAL A 231 -22.92 -9.65 14.82
C VAL A 231 -22.22 -9.25 13.53
N ALA A 232 -21.80 -7.99 13.46
CA ALA A 232 -21.12 -7.40 12.31
C ALA A 232 -19.69 -6.95 12.66
N PRO A 233 -18.77 -6.93 11.69
CA PRO A 233 -17.39 -6.50 11.92
C PRO A 233 -17.27 -4.98 12.02
N VAL A 234 -16.47 -4.50 12.98
CA VAL A 234 -15.98 -3.13 13.07
C VAL A 234 -14.45 -3.15 13.11
N VAL A 235 -13.82 -2.41 12.20
CA VAL A 235 -12.36 -2.38 12.08
C VAL A 235 -11.77 -1.37 13.05
N LEU A 236 -10.83 -1.81 13.88
CA LEU A 236 -10.02 -0.97 14.75
C LEU A 236 -8.84 -0.40 13.97
N ASP A 237 -8.90 0.89 13.67
CA ASP A 237 -7.93 1.57 12.82
C ASP A 237 -6.49 1.50 13.37
N ASP A 238 -6.29 1.60 14.68
CA ASP A 238 -4.98 1.57 15.35
C ASP A 238 -4.30 0.21 15.35
N LYS A 239 -5.07 -0.88 15.27
CA LYS A 239 -4.53 -2.24 15.18
C LYS A 239 -4.42 -2.72 13.74
N CYS A 240 -5.30 -2.26 12.86
CA CYS A 240 -5.32 -2.70 11.47
C CYS A 240 -4.02 -2.28 10.76
N VAL A 241 -3.34 -3.26 10.18
CA VAL A 241 -2.16 -3.02 9.34
C VAL A 241 -2.44 -3.17 7.85
N GLY A 242 -3.66 -3.54 7.45
CA GLY A 242 -4.03 -3.71 6.04
C GLY A 242 -3.45 -4.95 5.39
N CYS A 243 -3.22 -6.04 6.14
CA CYS A 243 -2.59 -7.26 5.58
C CYS A 243 -3.43 -7.96 4.50
N GLY A 244 -4.73 -7.70 4.40
CA GLY A 244 -5.60 -8.25 3.36
C GLY A 244 -6.16 -9.65 3.62
N LEU A 245 -5.75 -10.34 4.69
CA LEU A 245 -6.25 -11.69 4.99
C LEU A 245 -7.78 -11.74 5.14
N CYS A 246 -8.39 -10.74 5.78
CA CYS A 246 -9.84 -10.63 5.89
C CYS A 246 -10.56 -10.49 4.53
N GLN A 247 -10.00 -9.71 3.60
CA GLN A 247 -10.51 -9.57 2.24
C GLN A 247 -10.35 -10.87 1.46
N THR A 248 -9.19 -11.52 1.55
CA THR A 248 -8.94 -12.82 0.90
C THR A 248 -9.97 -13.85 1.34
N ARG A 249 -10.23 -13.96 2.64
CA ARG A 249 -11.19 -14.93 3.18
C ARG A 249 -12.62 -14.61 2.73
N CYS A 250 -13.02 -13.34 2.76
CA CYS A 250 -14.33 -12.91 2.29
C CYS A 250 -14.52 -13.20 0.79
N TYR A 251 -13.52 -12.89 -0.04
CA TYR A 251 -13.54 -13.14 -1.47
C TYR A 251 -13.61 -14.64 -1.79
N ALA A 252 -12.73 -15.44 -1.18
CA ALA A 252 -12.66 -16.87 -1.44
C ALA A 252 -13.99 -17.58 -1.13
N ILE A 253 -14.59 -17.29 0.03
CA ILE A 253 -15.82 -17.99 0.45
C ILE A 253 -17.07 -17.36 -0.17
N ASN A 254 -17.25 -16.05 -0.06
CA ASN A 254 -18.54 -15.44 -0.41
C ASN A 254 -18.65 -15.07 -1.89
N VAL A 255 -17.52 -14.83 -2.58
CA VAL A 255 -17.51 -14.52 -4.03
C VAL A 255 -17.27 -15.78 -4.86
N LYS A 256 -16.23 -16.56 -4.53
CA LYS A 256 -15.81 -17.70 -5.37
C LYS A 256 -16.51 -19.01 -5.05
N GLU A 257 -16.67 -19.35 -3.77
CA GLU A 257 -17.24 -20.66 -3.39
C GLU A 257 -18.77 -20.63 -3.34
N LYS A 258 -19.35 -19.68 -2.59
CA LYS A 258 -20.80 -19.60 -2.37
C LYS A 258 -21.54 -18.71 -3.37
N HIS A 259 -20.83 -17.85 -4.10
CA HIS A 259 -21.41 -16.87 -5.05
C HIS A 259 -22.52 -15.98 -4.44
N LEU A 260 -22.41 -15.65 -3.16
CA LEU A 260 -23.35 -14.76 -2.46
C LEU A 260 -23.07 -13.28 -2.78
N LEU A 261 -21.82 -12.95 -3.11
CA LEU A 261 -21.35 -11.60 -3.40
C LEU A 261 -20.65 -11.55 -4.77
N THR A 262 -20.69 -10.40 -5.43
CA THR A 262 -19.94 -10.14 -6.67
C THR A 262 -18.49 -9.72 -6.39
N SER A 263 -18.24 -9.08 -5.26
CA SER A 263 -16.93 -8.64 -4.77
C SER A 263 -16.85 -8.81 -3.24
N SER A 264 -15.64 -8.71 -2.69
CA SER A 264 -15.45 -8.80 -1.24
C SER A 264 -16.18 -7.67 -0.52
N ALA A 265 -16.89 -7.98 0.57
CA ALA A 265 -17.54 -6.98 1.40
C ALA A 265 -16.58 -6.18 2.30
N ILE A 266 -15.35 -6.65 2.45
CA ILE A 266 -14.27 -5.96 3.18
C ILE A 266 -13.07 -5.84 2.27
N VAL A 267 -12.57 -4.62 2.08
CA VAL A 267 -11.49 -4.31 1.14
C VAL A 267 -10.38 -3.53 1.81
N ILE A 268 -9.12 -3.74 1.40
CA ILE A 268 -7.99 -2.96 1.88
C ILE A 268 -7.78 -1.76 0.98
N GLU A 269 -7.74 -0.59 1.59
CA GLU A 269 -7.46 0.67 0.90
C GLU A 269 -6.19 1.32 1.45
N ALA A 270 -5.40 1.93 0.57
CA ALA A 270 -4.23 2.74 0.90
C ALA A 270 -4.52 4.23 0.65
N GLY A 271 -3.58 5.09 1.06
CA GLY A 271 -3.67 6.55 0.91
C GLY A 271 -3.82 7.29 2.23
N PHE A 272 -4.26 8.55 2.15
CA PHE A 272 -4.27 9.48 3.29
C PHE A 272 -5.06 8.91 4.47
N GLY A 273 -4.41 8.83 5.64
CA GLY A 273 -4.99 8.30 6.88
C GLY A 273 -5.13 6.77 6.95
N LYS A 274 -4.82 6.05 5.87
CA LYS A 274 -5.02 4.58 5.77
C LYS A 274 -3.72 3.79 5.76
N GLU A 275 -2.59 4.40 5.45
CA GLU A 275 -1.27 3.74 5.41
C GLU A 275 -0.17 4.59 6.05
N ASP A 276 0.93 3.95 6.41
CA ASP A 276 2.11 4.60 6.98
C ASP A 276 3.38 4.23 6.19
N ARG A 277 4.05 5.25 5.65
CA ARG A 277 5.25 5.08 4.83
C ARG A 277 6.39 5.91 5.38
N LEU A 278 7.42 5.24 5.86
CA LEU A 278 8.55 5.87 6.52
C LEU A 278 9.82 5.69 5.69
N MET A 279 10.46 6.80 5.30
CA MET A 279 11.81 6.76 4.70
C MET A 279 12.83 6.14 5.66
N SER A 280 12.73 6.47 6.95
CA SER A 280 13.59 5.98 8.02
C SER A 280 12.86 6.02 9.37
N GLY A 281 13.46 5.47 10.43
CA GLY A 281 12.85 5.39 11.76
C GLY A 281 11.95 4.16 11.95
N SER A 282 11.39 4.02 13.15
CA SER A 282 10.69 2.79 13.56
C SER A 282 9.17 2.90 13.51
N TYR A 283 8.52 1.90 12.90
CA TYR A 283 7.06 1.77 12.96
C TYR A 283 6.54 1.50 14.38
N ILE A 284 7.33 0.83 15.22
CA ILE A 284 6.96 0.58 16.62
C ILE A 284 6.87 1.91 17.38
N GLN A 285 7.88 2.76 17.24
CA GLN A 285 7.89 4.10 17.85
C GLN A 285 6.75 4.98 17.33
N LEU A 286 6.41 4.87 16.04
CA LEU A 286 5.25 5.55 15.46
C LEU A 286 3.96 5.14 16.19
N ARG A 287 3.71 3.83 16.36
CA ARG A 287 2.53 3.33 17.10
C ARG A 287 2.51 3.71 18.56
N GLU A 288 3.66 3.67 19.23
CA GLU A 288 3.75 4.13 20.62
C GLU A 288 3.36 5.60 20.76
N LYS A 289 3.81 6.45 19.84
CA LYS A 289 3.48 7.88 19.82
C LYS A 289 1.99 8.10 19.56
N GLU A 290 1.39 7.35 18.63
CA GLU A 290 -0.05 7.41 18.37
C GLU A 290 -0.88 6.98 19.57
N ARG A 291 -0.54 5.85 20.21
CA ARG A 291 -1.21 5.39 21.44
C ARG A 291 -1.12 6.44 22.56
N ARG A 292 0.07 7.05 22.76
CA ARG A 292 0.25 8.13 23.74
C ARG A 292 -0.58 9.38 23.44
N ARG A 293 -0.83 9.70 22.16
CA ARG A 293 -1.69 10.82 21.76
C ARG A 293 -3.18 10.53 21.99
N ARG A 294 -3.61 9.27 21.90
CA ARG A 294 -5.01 8.87 22.15
C ARG A 294 -5.34 8.76 23.65
N LEU A 295 -4.39 8.36 24.49
CA LEU A 295 -4.57 8.25 25.95
C LEU A 295 -5.07 9.52 26.67
N PRO A 296 -4.65 10.75 26.35
CA PRO A 296 -5.22 11.96 26.97
C PRO A 296 -6.68 12.25 26.56
N SER A 297 -7.21 11.60 25.52
CA SER A 297 -8.60 11.80 25.07
C SER A 297 -9.63 10.89 25.77
N ARG A 298 -9.21 9.78 26.41
CA ARG A 298 -10.15 8.85 27.11
C ARG A 298 -10.40 9.21 28.58
N ASN A 299 -9.60 10.10 29.17
CA ASN A 299 -9.76 10.52 30.58
C ASN A 299 -10.63 11.78 30.75
N ALA A 300 -11.21 12.30 29.68
CA ALA A 300 -12.18 13.40 29.74
C ALA A 300 -13.53 12.91 29.20
N GLY A 301 -14.37 12.35 30.07
CA GLY A 301 -15.77 12.05 29.76
C GLY A 301 -16.15 10.58 29.95
N GLY A 302 -16.74 10.27 31.09
CA GLY A 302 -17.46 9.00 31.27
C GLY A 302 -18.78 9.02 30.52
N SER A 303 -19.04 7.97 29.75
CA SER A 303 -20.32 7.23 29.60
C SER A 303 -20.21 6.30 28.39
N GLU A 304 -20.70 5.07 28.54
CA GLU A 304 -20.73 4.00 27.53
C GLU A 304 -21.76 4.27 26.42
N PHE A 305 -21.68 5.41 25.73
CA PHE A 305 -22.51 5.66 24.55
C PHE A 305 -21.70 6.30 23.43
N PHE A 306 -21.61 5.59 22.31
CA PHE A 306 -21.09 6.12 21.05
C PHE A 306 -22.09 7.12 20.50
N VAL A 307 -21.78 8.41 20.61
CA VAL A 307 -22.45 9.48 19.86
C VAL A 307 -21.52 9.85 18.71
N PRO A 308 -21.85 9.51 17.44
CA PRO A 308 -21.02 9.94 16.32
C PRO A 308 -21.05 11.47 16.22
N GLU A 309 -19.87 12.08 16.29
CA GLU A 309 -19.68 13.50 16.09
C GLU A 309 -19.96 13.82 14.60
N PRO A 310 -20.84 14.78 14.27
CA PRO A 310 -21.17 15.05 12.88
C PRO A 310 -19.95 15.60 12.15
N LEU A 311 -19.60 14.96 11.03
CA LEU A 311 -18.60 15.46 10.10
C LEU A 311 -18.90 16.93 9.75
N PRO A 312 -17.90 17.83 9.74
CA PRO A 312 -18.12 19.20 9.31
C PRO A 312 -18.64 19.20 7.87
N ALA A 313 -19.79 19.87 7.67
CA ALA A 313 -20.43 19.97 6.37
C ALA A 313 -19.47 20.57 5.33
N PRO A 314 -19.40 20.01 4.11
CA PRO A 314 -18.63 20.62 3.05
C PRO A 314 -19.25 21.97 2.67
N ALA A 315 -18.40 22.99 2.55
CA ALA A 315 -18.79 24.28 2.03
C ALA A 315 -19.40 24.10 0.63
N SER A 316 -20.62 24.61 0.47
CA SER A 316 -21.37 24.56 -0.77
C SER A 316 -20.61 25.24 -1.91
N GLN A 317 -20.20 24.48 -2.91
CA GLN A 317 -20.11 24.95 -4.29
C GLN A 317 -20.78 23.90 -5.17
N LEU A 318 -21.90 24.30 -5.76
CA LEU A 318 -22.51 23.61 -6.89
C LEU A 318 -21.48 23.58 -8.01
N GLU A 319 -21.10 22.39 -8.46
CA GLU A 319 -20.79 22.12 -9.86
C GLU A 319 -20.88 20.61 -10.08
N THR A 320 -21.68 20.25 -11.07
CA THR A 320 -22.05 18.88 -11.47
C THR A 320 -20.83 18.06 -11.86
N GLN A 321 -20.59 16.95 -11.17
CA GLN A 321 -19.64 15.91 -11.60
C GLN A 321 -20.26 14.52 -11.45
N GLU A 322 -20.27 13.79 -12.57
CA GLU A 322 -20.57 12.37 -12.64
C GLU A 322 -19.62 11.58 -11.73
N THR A 323 -20.21 10.73 -10.89
CA THR A 323 -19.51 9.96 -9.87
C THR A 323 -18.81 8.74 -10.47
N ASN A 324 -17.49 8.66 -10.31
CA ASN A 324 -16.75 7.40 -10.40
C ASN A 324 -17.09 6.55 -9.18
N ASP A 325 -17.88 5.50 -9.41
CA ASP A 325 -18.28 4.48 -8.44
C ASP A 325 -17.15 3.46 -8.24
N PRO A 326 -16.56 3.32 -7.03
CA PRO A 326 -15.58 2.28 -6.73
C PRO A 326 -16.20 0.87 -6.61
N PHE A 327 -17.53 0.75 -6.64
CA PHE A 327 -18.27 -0.51 -6.60
C PHE A 327 -18.90 -0.92 -7.94
N GLY A 328 -18.69 -0.13 -9.00
CA GLY A 328 -18.96 -0.45 -10.40
C GLY A 328 -20.26 -1.22 -10.67
N PHE A 329 -21.39 -0.52 -10.68
CA PHE A 329 -22.56 -0.91 -11.49
C PHE A 329 -22.44 -0.41 -12.94
#